data_AF-A0A316NYK6-F1
#
_entry.id   AF-A0A316NYK6-F1
#
_cell.length_a   1.000
_cell.length_b   1.000
_cell.length_c   1.000
_cell.angle_alpha   90.00
_cell.angle_beta   90.00
_cell.angle_gamma   90.00
#
_symmetry.space_group_name_H-M   'P 1'
#
loop_
_entity.id
_entity.type
_entity.pdbx_description
1 polymer ?
#
loop_
_entity_poly.entity_id
_entity_poly.type
_entity_poly.pdbx_seq_one_letter_code
_entity_poly.pdbx_strand_id
1 'polypeptide(L)'
;MRHEEPLVRLGESANALSVSPIVNTKGYHDAFRAMPLPAAVVEAAYRQAGRILSATDGTEFEYLVAIDARTGALVADNLDALPMVRRRTAFRESDVDKIWARENGVVLIHNHPMSFQPSFRDVMTAAEHVVVVASVVIGHDGSVWYVAVDDPTIAGKLADAYNEIKDSLGDFAESMVLKTVLNEDNGKHVDWRRMR
;
A
#
# COMPACT_ATOMS: atom_id res chain seq x y z
N MET A 1 -25.35 3.33 -7.52
CA MET A 1 -25.41 2.75 -6.16
C MET A 1 -25.26 3.91 -5.20
N ARG A 2 -26.28 4.18 -4.38
CA ARG A 2 -26.20 5.23 -3.34
C ARG A 2 -25.33 4.65 -2.21
N HIS A 3 -24.25 5.32 -1.86
CA HIS A 3 -23.47 5.02 -0.66
C HIS A 3 -24.30 5.47 0.54
N GLU A 4 -25.16 4.59 1.05
CA GLU A 4 -26.00 4.92 2.22
C GLU A 4 -25.25 4.71 3.54
N GLU A 5 -24.13 3.97 3.54
CA GLU A 5 -23.24 3.83 4.70
C GLU A 5 -21.83 4.36 4.39
N PRO A 6 -21.18 5.07 5.34
CA PRO A 6 -19.80 5.51 5.21
C PRO A 6 -18.85 4.31 5.23
N LEU A 7 -17.77 4.39 4.45
CA LEU A 7 -16.69 3.41 4.44
C LEU A 7 -16.00 3.32 5.82
N VAL A 8 -15.76 4.48 6.44
CA VAL A 8 -15.15 4.64 7.75
C VAL A 8 -16.08 5.45 8.64
N ARG A 9 -16.40 4.91 9.82
CA ARG A 9 -17.14 5.65 10.85
C ARG A 9 -16.15 6.49 11.65
N LEU A 10 -16.15 7.80 11.42
CA LEU A 10 -15.21 8.73 12.06
C LEU A 10 -15.62 9.03 13.50
N GLY A 11 -14.63 9.14 14.38
CA GLY A 11 -14.84 9.56 15.77
C GLY A 11 -15.18 11.06 15.90
N GLU A 12 -15.72 11.44 17.06
CA GLU A 12 -16.09 12.84 17.35
C GLU A 12 -14.88 13.75 17.64
N SER A 13 -13.76 13.16 18.09
CA SER A 13 -12.53 13.88 18.41
C SER A 13 -11.47 13.67 17.33
N ALA A 14 -10.98 14.75 16.73
CA ALA A 14 -9.93 14.72 15.71
C ALA A 14 -8.55 15.09 16.26
N ASN A 15 -7.51 14.44 15.75
CA ASN A 15 -6.10 14.81 15.95
C ASN A 15 -5.37 14.87 14.59
N ALA A 16 -4.08 15.17 14.58
CA ALA A 16 -3.29 15.32 13.35
C ALA A 16 -3.18 14.04 12.49
N LEU A 17 -3.59 12.90 13.03
CA LEU A 17 -3.58 11.58 12.42
C LEU A 17 -4.99 11.03 12.21
N SER A 18 -6.02 11.85 12.41
CA SER A 18 -7.38 11.42 12.14
C SER A 18 -7.62 11.22 10.65
N VAL A 19 -8.37 10.19 10.31
CA VAL A 19 -8.79 9.88 8.95
C VAL A 19 -9.76 10.96 8.47
N SER A 20 -9.49 11.46 7.26
CA SER A 20 -10.26 12.52 6.63
C SER A 20 -11.64 12.02 6.19
N PRO A 21 -12.73 12.80 6.36
CA PRO A 21 -14.05 12.49 5.79
C PRO A 21 -14.05 12.27 4.28
N ILE A 22 -13.01 12.71 3.58
CA ILE A 22 -12.81 12.48 2.15
C ILE A 22 -12.91 10.98 1.80
N VAL A 23 -12.48 10.07 2.68
CA VAL A 23 -12.52 8.62 2.43
C VAL A 23 -13.94 8.07 2.25
N ASN A 24 -14.95 8.80 2.73
CA ASN A 24 -16.37 8.46 2.59
C ASN A 24 -17.02 9.06 1.34
N THR A 25 -16.24 9.74 0.49
CA THR A 25 -16.77 10.37 -0.72
C THR A 25 -16.75 9.40 -1.90
N LYS A 26 -17.66 9.61 -2.85
CA LYS A 26 -17.64 8.91 -4.14
C LYS A 26 -16.29 9.07 -4.86
N GLY A 27 -15.67 10.24 -4.75
CA GLY A 27 -14.38 10.50 -5.38
C GLY A 27 -13.22 9.68 -4.80
N TYR A 28 -13.32 9.23 -3.55
CA TYR A 28 -12.37 8.27 -2.99
C TYR A 28 -12.59 6.87 -3.56
N HIS A 29 -13.85 6.41 -3.66
CA HIS A 29 -14.19 5.14 -4.31
C HIS A 29 -13.79 5.10 -5.80
N ASP A 30 -14.03 6.18 -6.52
CA ASP A 30 -13.67 6.31 -7.93
C ASP A 30 -12.15 6.18 -8.16
N ALA A 31 -11.32 6.59 -7.20
CA ALA A 31 -9.86 6.43 -7.27
C ALA A 31 -9.45 4.96 -7.35
N PHE A 32 -10.12 4.06 -6.62
CA PHE A 32 -9.91 2.62 -6.73
C PHE A 32 -10.40 2.09 -8.07
N ARG A 33 -11.56 2.56 -8.56
CA ARG A 33 -12.13 2.14 -9.84
C ARG A 33 -11.29 2.48 -11.06
N ALA A 34 -10.40 3.44 -10.94
CA ALA A 34 -9.45 3.79 -11.99
C ALA A 34 -8.19 2.89 -12.02
N MET A 35 -8.00 2.00 -11.03
CA MET A 35 -6.85 1.10 -11.01
C MET A 35 -6.96 0.05 -12.13
N PRO A 36 -5.84 -0.34 -12.77
CA PRO A 36 -5.83 -1.35 -13.83
C PRO A 36 -5.93 -2.78 -13.27
N LEU A 37 -6.94 -3.04 -12.44
CA LEU A 37 -7.19 -4.32 -11.75
C LEU A 37 -8.61 -4.82 -12.05
N PRO A 38 -8.89 -6.12 -11.90
CA PRO A 38 -10.25 -6.65 -12.04
C PRO A 38 -11.24 -5.96 -11.09
N ALA A 39 -12.47 -5.71 -11.56
CA ALA A 39 -13.47 -4.98 -10.78
C ALA A 39 -13.74 -5.58 -9.39
N ALA A 40 -13.72 -6.91 -9.26
CA ALA A 40 -13.88 -7.59 -7.97
C ALA A 40 -12.72 -7.28 -7.01
N VAL A 41 -11.49 -7.22 -7.52
CA VAL A 41 -10.26 -6.91 -6.77
C VAL A 41 -10.26 -5.45 -6.35
N VAL A 42 -10.66 -4.55 -7.24
CA VAL A 42 -10.84 -3.12 -6.96
C VAL A 42 -11.82 -2.89 -5.80
N GLU A 43 -13.01 -3.49 -5.88
CA GLU A 43 -14.03 -3.34 -4.83
C GLU A 43 -13.58 -3.99 -3.51
N ALA A 44 -12.82 -5.09 -3.58
CA ALA A 44 -12.19 -5.68 -2.40
C ALA A 44 -11.14 -4.73 -1.78
N ALA A 45 -10.20 -4.20 -2.57
CA ALA A 45 -9.18 -3.27 -2.10
C ALA A 45 -9.80 -2.02 -1.44
N TYR A 46 -10.86 -1.46 -2.03
CA TYR A 46 -11.61 -0.35 -1.45
C TYR A 46 -12.19 -0.70 -0.07
N ARG A 47 -12.79 -1.88 0.09
CA ARG A 47 -13.33 -2.34 1.38
C ARG A 47 -12.22 -2.60 2.41
N GLN A 48 -11.09 -3.17 1.98
CA GLN A 48 -9.93 -3.40 2.86
C GLN A 48 -9.31 -2.08 3.32
N ALA A 49 -9.25 -1.07 2.45
CA ALA A 49 -8.85 0.28 2.81
C ALA A 49 -9.73 0.85 3.94
N GLY A 50 -11.06 0.66 3.84
CA GLY A 50 -11.97 1.05 4.92
C GLY A 50 -11.71 0.34 6.25
N ARG A 51 -11.42 -0.97 6.22
CA ARG A 51 -11.07 -1.74 7.42
C ARG A 51 -9.78 -1.21 8.07
N ILE A 52 -8.73 -0.99 7.27
CA ILE A 52 -7.45 -0.47 7.74
C ILE A 52 -7.64 0.92 8.34
N LEU A 53 -8.22 1.86 7.60
CA LEU A 53 -8.41 3.24 8.04
C LEU A 53 -9.29 3.34 9.30
N SER A 54 -10.29 2.48 9.43
CA SER A 54 -11.10 2.41 10.65
C SER A 54 -10.29 1.94 11.86
N ALA A 55 -9.34 1.02 11.65
CA ALA A 55 -8.47 0.51 12.71
C ALA A 55 -7.33 1.48 13.07
N THR A 56 -6.98 2.41 12.18
CA THR A 56 -5.84 3.32 12.35
C THR A 56 -6.24 4.77 12.64
N ASP A 57 -7.52 5.12 12.62
CA ASP A 57 -8.00 6.48 12.87
C ASP A 57 -7.43 7.09 14.16
N GLY A 58 -6.75 8.23 14.02
CA GLY A 58 -6.13 8.94 15.13
C GLY A 58 -4.84 8.30 15.68
N THR A 59 -4.28 7.31 14.98
CA THR A 59 -3.06 6.58 15.38
C THR A 59 -1.94 6.67 14.34
N GLU A 60 -0.71 6.32 14.73
CA GLU A 60 0.46 6.24 13.84
C GLU A 60 0.82 4.80 13.45
N PHE A 61 -0.13 3.88 13.62
CA PHE A 61 0.08 2.49 13.33
C PHE A 61 -0.29 2.15 11.89
N GLU A 62 0.35 1.10 11.39
CA GLU A 62 0.18 0.61 10.04
C GLU A 62 -0.32 -0.83 10.08
N TYR A 63 -1.25 -1.16 9.20
CA TYR A 63 -1.69 -2.53 8.96
C TYR A 63 -1.56 -2.88 7.49
N LEU A 64 -1.38 -4.18 7.23
CA LEU A 64 -1.28 -4.74 5.89
C LEU A 64 -2.38 -5.77 5.65
N VAL A 65 -2.89 -5.78 4.43
CA VAL A 65 -3.83 -6.77 3.91
C VAL A 65 -3.30 -7.29 2.58
N ALA A 66 -3.43 -8.59 2.35
CA ALA A 66 -3.23 -9.23 1.05
C ALA A 66 -4.56 -9.81 0.55
N ILE A 67 -4.91 -9.49 -0.70
CA ILE A 67 -6.04 -10.08 -1.41
C ILE A 67 -5.57 -10.80 -2.67
N ASP A 68 -6.27 -11.86 -3.07
CA ASP A 68 -6.00 -12.59 -4.32
C ASP A 68 -6.24 -11.65 -5.52
N ALA A 69 -5.25 -11.53 -6.40
CA ALA A 69 -5.24 -10.54 -7.48
C ALA A 69 -6.21 -10.83 -8.64
N ARG A 70 -6.94 -11.95 -8.59
CA ARG A 70 -7.98 -12.30 -9.57
C ARG A 70 -9.38 -12.16 -8.99
N THR A 71 -9.57 -12.64 -7.76
CA THR A 71 -10.89 -12.78 -7.14
C THR A 71 -11.20 -11.70 -6.10
N GLY A 72 -10.19 -11.04 -5.56
CA GLY A 72 -10.32 -10.11 -4.45
C GLY A 72 -10.58 -10.79 -3.10
N ALA A 73 -10.47 -12.12 -3.01
CA ALA A 73 -10.62 -12.84 -1.76
C ALA A 73 -9.49 -12.48 -0.79
N LEU A 74 -9.82 -12.30 0.49
CA LEU A 74 -8.83 -12.07 1.54
C LEU A 74 -7.90 -13.29 1.65
N VAL A 75 -6.59 -13.06 1.57
CA VAL A 75 -5.56 -14.10 1.74
C VAL A 75 -4.98 -14.04 3.14
N ALA A 76 -4.61 -12.84 3.58
CA ALA A 76 -4.06 -12.59 4.91
C ALA A 76 -4.27 -11.13 5.30
N ASP A 77 -4.31 -10.87 6.60
CA ASP A 77 -4.18 -9.53 7.16
C ASP A 77 -3.54 -9.60 8.56
N ASN A 78 -3.13 -8.45 9.08
CA ASN A 78 -2.63 -8.34 10.45
C ASN A 78 -3.47 -7.37 11.31
N LEU A 79 -4.73 -7.12 10.94
CA LEU A 79 -5.60 -6.18 11.67
C LEU A 79 -5.95 -6.67 13.08
N ASP A 80 -5.78 -7.96 13.35
CA ASP A 80 -5.97 -8.58 14.67
C ASP A 80 -4.70 -8.52 15.55
N ALA A 81 -3.56 -8.11 14.98
CA ALA A 81 -2.33 -7.96 15.74
C ALA A 81 -2.34 -6.67 16.57
N LEU A 82 -1.81 -6.71 17.79
CA LEU A 82 -1.48 -5.49 18.51
C LEU A 82 -0.27 -4.83 17.82
N PRO A 83 -0.38 -3.57 17.37
CA PRO A 83 0.72 -2.92 16.67
C PRO A 83 1.85 -2.62 17.66
N MET A 84 3.02 -3.20 17.39
CA MET A 84 4.18 -3.09 18.31
C MET A 84 5.12 -1.94 17.96
N VAL A 85 5.11 -1.49 16.71
CA VAL A 85 6.04 -0.47 16.19
C VAL A 85 5.25 0.58 15.42
N ARG A 86 5.51 1.86 15.69
CA ARG A 86 4.90 2.98 14.97
C ARG A 86 5.46 3.05 13.54
N ARG A 87 4.60 3.32 12.55
CA ARG A 87 4.98 3.54 11.13
C ARG A 87 5.79 2.40 10.51
N ARG A 88 5.45 1.17 10.91
CA ARG A 88 6.01 -0.06 10.35
C ARG A 88 5.03 -1.18 10.59
N THR A 89 4.86 -2.03 9.60
CA THR A 89 4.02 -3.22 9.69
C THR A 89 4.61 -4.37 8.89
N ALA A 90 4.21 -5.60 9.21
CA ALA A 90 4.62 -6.80 8.52
C ALA A 90 3.57 -7.90 8.69
N PHE A 91 3.51 -8.82 7.74
CA PHE A 91 2.77 -10.07 7.92
C PHE A 91 3.46 -10.98 8.92
N ARG A 92 2.68 -11.88 9.53
CA ARG A 92 3.21 -13.00 10.30
C ARG A 92 3.84 -14.01 9.35
N GLU A 93 4.86 -14.74 9.80
CA GLU A 93 5.52 -15.79 9.01
C GLU A 93 4.52 -16.86 8.49
N SER A 94 3.50 -17.21 9.29
CA SER A 94 2.45 -18.14 8.84
C SER A 94 1.53 -17.58 7.75
N ASP A 95 1.32 -16.26 7.77
CA ASP A 95 0.56 -15.56 6.74
C ASP A 95 1.40 -15.32 5.51
N VAL A 96 2.72 -15.29 5.73
CA VAL A 96 3.69 -15.16 4.67
C VAL A 96 3.44 -16.30 3.69
N ASP A 97 3.74 -17.55 4.03
CA ASP A 97 3.62 -18.70 3.11
C ASP A 97 2.32 -18.76 2.28
N LYS A 98 1.18 -18.37 2.86
CA LYS A 98 -0.13 -18.31 2.16
C LYS A 98 -0.13 -17.35 0.97
N ILE A 99 0.56 -16.23 1.09
CA ILE A 99 0.70 -15.17 0.09
C ILE A 99 1.59 -15.63 -1.07
N TRP A 100 2.82 -16.09 -0.79
CA TRP A 100 3.75 -16.54 -1.85
C TRP A 100 3.23 -17.78 -2.58
N ALA A 101 2.35 -18.59 -1.96
CA ALA A 101 1.70 -19.72 -2.60
C ALA A 101 0.53 -19.34 -3.54
N ARG A 102 0.18 -18.06 -3.72
CA ARG A 102 -0.94 -17.65 -4.59
C ARG A 102 -0.56 -17.70 -6.07
N GLU A 103 -1.15 -18.64 -6.81
CA GLU A 103 -0.94 -18.77 -8.25
C GLU A 103 -1.34 -17.53 -9.07
N ASN A 104 -2.42 -16.84 -8.68
CA ASN A 104 -2.89 -15.63 -9.37
C ASN A 104 -2.15 -14.36 -8.93
N GLY A 105 -1.22 -14.49 -7.99
CA GLY A 105 -0.64 -13.35 -7.29
C GLY A 105 -1.59 -12.67 -6.29
N VAL A 106 -1.08 -11.61 -5.67
CA VAL A 106 -1.76 -10.81 -4.65
C VAL A 106 -1.69 -9.32 -4.95
N VAL A 107 -2.67 -8.59 -4.43
CA VAL A 107 -2.59 -7.14 -4.25
C VAL A 107 -2.40 -6.88 -2.76
N LEU A 108 -1.35 -6.12 -2.43
CA LEU A 108 -1.09 -5.68 -1.06
C LEU A 108 -1.76 -4.33 -0.82
N ILE A 109 -2.34 -4.12 0.36
CA ILE A 109 -2.95 -2.85 0.78
C ILE A 109 -2.44 -2.50 2.17
N HIS A 110 -1.91 -1.28 2.35
CA HIS A 110 -1.54 -0.75 3.66
C HIS A 110 -1.73 0.76 3.75
N ASN A 111 -1.75 1.28 4.97
CA ASN A 111 -1.84 2.72 5.21
C ASN A 111 -0.50 3.37 5.51
N HIS A 112 -0.37 4.65 5.15
CA HIS A 112 0.61 5.57 5.70
C HIS A 112 -0.14 6.64 6.53
N PRO A 113 -0.02 6.67 7.87
CA PRO A 113 -0.75 7.60 8.73
C PRO A 113 -0.51 9.08 8.42
N MET A 114 0.73 9.41 8.01
CA MET A 114 1.12 10.76 7.59
C MET A 114 0.83 11.04 6.11
N SER A 115 0.20 10.10 5.41
CA SER A 115 -0.19 10.22 4.00
C SER A 115 0.97 10.50 3.04
N PHE A 116 2.17 10.02 3.40
CA PHE A 116 3.31 10.05 2.50
C PHE A 116 3.10 9.06 1.34
N GLN A 117 3.75 9.35 0.22
CA GLN A 117 3.83 8.45 -0.92
C GLN A 117 4.45 7.08 -0.52
N PRO A 118 4.33 6.04 -1.38
CA PRO A 118 4.95 4.76 -1.11
C PRO A 118 6.47 4.91 -0.85
N SER A 119 6.98 4.02 -0.02
CA SER A 119 8.37 3.97 0.43
C SER A 119 9.23 3.14 -0.51
N PHE A 120 10.54 3.19 -0.29
CA PHE A 120 11.50 2.29 -0.94
C PHE A 120 11.11 0.82 -0.75
N ARG A 121 10.68 0.46 0.45
CA ARG A 121 10.29 -0.91 0.80
C ARG A 121 9.05 -1.38 0.07
N ASP A 122 8.13 -0.47 -0.23
CA ASP A 122 6.91 -0.79 -0.98
C ASP A 122 7.26 -1.19 -2.43
N VAL A 123 8.14 -0.45 -3.09
CA VAL A 123 8.61 -0.80 -4.44
C VAL A 123 9.51 -2.02 -4.42
N MET A 124 10.44 -2.09 -3.46
CA MET A 124 11.33 -3.23 -3.32
C MET A 124 10.55 -4.53 -3.17
N THR A 125 9.56 -4.57 -2.28
CA THR A 125 8.72 -5.76 -2.06
C THR A 125 7.97 -6.16 -3.33
N ALA A 126 7.41 -5.19 -4.06
CA ALA A 126 6.72 -5.46 -5.33
C ALA A 126 7.67 -6.00 -6.41
N ALA A 127 8.92 -5.53 -6.43
CA ALA A 127 9.94 -5.97 -7.38
C ALA A 127 10.57 -7.33 -7.01
N GLU A 128 10.84 -7.58 -5.74
CA GLU A 128 11.48 -8.81 -5.24
C GLU A 128 10.55 -10.02 -5.31
N HIS A 129 9.24 -9.80 -5.24
CA HIS A 129 8.26 -10.87 -5.16
C HIS A 129 7.28 -10.78 -6.32
N VAL A 130 7.54 -11.56 -7.39
CA VAL A 130 6.69 -11.63 -8.60
C VAL A 130 5.23 -12.02 -8.33
N VAL A 131 4.94 -12.58 -7.16
CA VAL A 131 3.58 -12.86 -6.69
C VAL A 131 2.80 -11.57 -6.37
N VAL A 132 3.48 -10.46 -6.08
CA VAL A 132 2.87 -9.16 -5.81
C VAL A 132 2.56 -8.47 -7.14
N VAL A 133 1.30 -8.53 -7.56
CA VAL A 133 0.83 -7.91 -8.81
C VAL A 133 0.73 -6.40 -8.67
N ALA A 134 0.35 -5.92 -7.48
CA ALA A 134 0.33 -4.50 -7.16
C ALA A 134 0.39 -4.27 -5.64
N SER A 135 0.82 -3.08 -5.25
CA SER A 135 0.71 -2.52 -3.92
C SER A 135 -0.15 -1.26 -3.94
N VAL A 136 -1.08 -1.14 -2.99
CA VAL A 136 -1.98 0.00 -2.83
C VAL A 136 -1.72 0.64 -1.48
N VAL A 137 -1.25 1.88 -1.51
CA VAL A 137 -0.93 2.64 -0.28
C VAL A 137 -1.98 3.71 -0.06
N ILE A 138 -2.62 3.71 1.11
CA ILE A 138 -3.69 4.65 1.46
C ILE A 138 -3.26 5.62 2.56
N GLY A 139 -3.53 6.91 2.37
CA GLY A 139 -3.28 7.94 3.37
C GLY A 139 -4.51 8.22 4.23
N HIS A 140 -4.28 8.68 5.46
CA HIS A 140 -5.36 9.20 6.31
C HIS A 140 -6.00 10.47 5.71
N ASP A 141 -5.29 11.23 4.88
CA ASP A 141 -5.83 12.38 4.14
C ASP A 141 -6.75 11.98 2.96
N GLY A 142 -6.85 10.69 2.66
CA GLY A 142 -7.58 10.14 1.52
C GLY A 142 -6.74 10.02 0.24
N SER A 143 -5.43 10.22 0.30
CA SER A 143 -4.53 9.85 -0.79
C SER A 143 -4.57 8.35 -1.05
N VAL A 144 -4.42 7.99 -2.32
CA VAL A 144 -4.39 6.59 -2.77
C VAL A 144 -3.31 6.47 -3.82
N TRP A 145 -2.36 5.58 -3.58
CA TRP A 145 -1.29 5.27 -4.51
C TRP A 145 -1.46 3.85 -5.04
N TYR A 146 -1.16 3.67 -6.31
CA TYR A 146 -1.06 2.38 -6.98
C TYR A 146 0.37 2.20 -7.47
N VAL A 147 0.98 1.08 -7.11
CA VAL A 147 2.32 0.70 -7.52
C VAL A 147 2.27 -0.72 -8.08
N ALA A 148 2.75 -0.90 -9.31
CA ALA A 148 3.03 -2.23 -9.87
C ALA A 148 4.43 -2.24 -10.48
N VAL A 149 5.11 -3.38 -10.39
CA VAL A 149 6.45 -3.56 -10.96
C VAL A 149 6.42 -4.79 -11.85
N ASP A 150 6.75 -4.63 -13.14
CA ASP A 150 6.70 -5.73 -14.11
C ASP A 150 8.07 -6.37 -14.41
N ASP A 151 9.16 -5.76 -13.93
CA ASP A 151 10.53 -6.22 -14.12
C ASP A 151 11.23 -6.43 -12.75
N PRO A 152 11.53 -7.67 -12.35
CA PRO A 152 12.18 -7.96 -11.07
C PRO A 152 13.62 -7.41 -10.99
N THR A 153 14.24 -7.02 -12.11
CA THR A 153 15.57 -6.38 -12.09
C THR A 153 15.55 -5.02 -11.37
N ILE A 154 14.37 -4.40 -11.21
CA ILE A 154 14.20 -3.18 -10.40
C ILE A 154 14.65 -3.41 -8.95
N ALA A 155 14.43 -4.60 -8.38
CA ALA A 155 14.91 -4.92 -7.04
C ALA A 155 16.44 -4.84 -6.95
N GLY A 156 17.14 -5.40 -7.95
CA GLY A 156 18.59 -5.32 -8.06
C GLY A 156 19.09 -3.88 -8.15
N LYS A 157 18.48 -3.06 -9.03
CA LYS A 157 18.83 -1.64 -9.17
C LYS A 157 18.64 -0.86 -7.87
N LEU A 158 17.53 -1.09 -7.16
CA LEU A 158 17.25 -0.48 -5.86
C LEU A 158 18.30 -0.91 -4.82
N ALA A 159 18.64 -2.19 -4.76
CA ALA A 159 19.60 -2.73 -3.80
C ALA A 159 21.02 -2.21 -4.05
N ASP A 160 21.46 -2.20 -5.31
CA ASP A 160 22.78 -1.73 -5.71
C ASP A 160 22.93 -0.24 -5.40
N ALA A 161 22.00 0.60 -5.86
CA ALA A 161 22.02 2.03 -5.59
C ALA A 161 21.95 2.36 -4.08
N TYR A 162 21.19 1.58 -3.30
CA TYR A 162 21.18 1.73 -1.84
C TYR A 162 22.52 1.39 -1.21
N ASN A 163 23.13 0.27 -1.60
CA ASN A 163 24.42 -0.14 -1.06
C ASN A 163 25.55 0.84 -1.38
N GLU A 164 25.47 1.55 -2.52
CA GLU A 164 26.44 2.59 -2.88
C GLU A 164 26.39 3.82 -1.97
N ILE A 165 25.21 4.22 -1.48
CA ILE A 165 25.03 5.52 -0.81
C ILE A 165 24.62 5.44 0.66
N LYS A 166 24.24 4.26 1.18
CA LYS A 166 23.70 4.10 2.54
C LYS A 166 24.65 4.60 3.63
N ASP A 167 25.94 4.37 3.50
CA ASP A 167 26.94 4.75 4.52
C ASP A 167 27.16 6.28 4.56
N SER A 168 26.86 6.97 3.45
CA SER A 168 27.03 8.42 3.34
C SER A 168 25.75 9.19 3.70
N LEU A 169 24.57 8.64 3.38
CA LEU A 169 23.29 9.34 3.52
C LEU A 169 22.43 8.84 4.68
N GLY A 170 22.77 7.72 5.32
CA GLY A 170 22.00 7.15 6.44
C GLY A 170 20.51 7.02 6.10
N ASP A 171 19.66 7.61 6.94
CA ASP A 171 18.19 7.54 6.81
C ASP A 171 17.64 8.16 5.51
N PHE A 172 18.40 9.03 4.82
CA PHE A 172 17.98 9.62 3.56
C PHE A 172 18.23 8.73 2.35
N ALA A 173 19.03 7.67 2.50
CA ALA A 173 19.46 6.82 1.39
C ALA A 173 18.27 6.20 0.65
N GLU A 174 17.34 5.56 1.37
CA GLU A 174 16.19 4.88 0.78
C GLU A 174 15.31 5.84 -0.06
N SER A 175 15.06 7.06 0.46
CA SER A 175 14.26 8.07 -0.25
C SER A 175 14.96 8.59 -1.50
N MET A 176 16.27 8.81 -1.43
CA MET A 176 17.08 9.26 -2.57
C MET A 176 17.16 8.20 -3.66
N VAL A 177 17.43 6.95 -3.29
CA VAL A 177 17.48 5.81 -4.22
C VAL A 177 16.16 5.62 -4.92
N LEU A 178 15.06 5.58 -4.17
CA LEU A 178 13.73 5.43 -4.75
C LEU A 178 13.47 6.50 -5.82
N LYS A 179 13.74 7.77 -5.49
CA LYS A 179 13.56 8.87 -6.43
C LYS A 179 14.43 8.71 -7.68
N THR A 180 15.70 8.35 -7.52
CA THR A 180 16.63 8.15 -8.64
C THR A 180 16.16 7.01 -9.55
N VAL A 181 15.86 5.84 -8.98
CA VAL A 181 15.44 4.66 -9.76
C VAL A 181 14.11 4.89 -10.47
N LEU A 182 13.12 5.54 -9.82
CA LEU A 182 11.86 5.89 -10.48
C LEU A 182 12.05 6.87 -11.64
N ASN A 183 12.95 7.86 -11.49
CA ASN A 183 13.26 8.81 -12.56
C ASN A 183 13.99 8.15 -13.74
N GLU A 184 14.90 7.22 -13.47
CA GLU A 184 15.62 6.46 -14.50
C GLU A 184 14.72 5.46 -15.22
N ASP A 185 13.83 4.80 -14.49
CA ASP A 185 12.83 3.91 -15.07
C ASP A 185 11.83 4.67 -15.95
N ASN A 186 11.46 5.89 -15.55
CA ASN A 186 10.57 6.78 -16.30
C ASN A 186 9.23 6.11 -16.69
N GLY A 187 8.67 5.31 -15.77
CA GLY A 187 7.40 4.61 -15.94
C GLY A 187 7.45 3.44 -16.92
N LYS A 188 8.64 2.92 -17.23
CA LYS A 188 8.82 1.80 -18.15
C LYS A 188 8.47 0.46 -17.50
N HIS A 189 8.91 0.25 -16.26
CA HIS A 189 8.70 -0.99 -15.53
C HIS A 189 8.00 -0.80 -14.18
N VAL A 190 8.05 0.42 -13.64
CA VAL A 190 7.36 0.78 -12.41
C VAL A 190 6.16 1.65 -12.73
N ASP A 191 4.97 1.07 -12.65
CA ASP A 191 3.72 1.80 -12.75
C ASP A 191 3.40 2.49 -11.42
N TRP A 192 3.83 3.74 -11.30
CA TRP A 192 3.70 4.55 -10.09
C TRP A 192 2.65 5.64 -10.26
N ARG A 193 1.46 5.45 -9.70
CA ARG A 193 0.34 6.39 -9.86
C ARG A 193 -0.17 6.91 -8.53
N ARG A 194 -0.35 8.23 -8.46
CA ARG A 194 -1.23 8.84 -7.46
C ARG A 194 -2.65 8.84 -8.01
N MET A 195 -3.49 8.00 -7.46
CA MET A 195 -4.91 7.90 -7.82
C MET A 195 -5.73 9.03 -7.17
N ARG A 196 -5.25 9.57 -6.04
CA ARG A 196 -5.81 10.71 -5.32
C ARG A 196 -4.77 11.42 -4.44
#